data_AF-A0A4Y9YWE4-F1
#
_entry.id   AF-A0A4Y9YWE4-F1
#
_cell.length_a   1.000
_cell.length_b   1.000
_cell.length_c   1.000
_cell.angle_alpha   90.00
_cell.angle_beta   90.00
_cell.angle_gamma   90.00
#
_symmetry.space_group_name_H-M   'P 1'
#
loop_
_entity.id
_entity.type
_entity.pdbx_description
1 polymer ?
#
loop_
_entity_poly.entity_id
_entity_poly.type
_entity_poly.pdbx_seq_one_letter_code
_entity_poly.pdbx_strand_id
1 'polypeptide(L)'
;MGGEKDGGRGSNGGVWEWTATVFEGHEGFDATTIFPGYSSDFFDTMHQVVLGASYATIPRLAGRRTVRNFYQHNYPYPWVGARVAFDV
;
A
#
# COMPACT_ATOMS: atom_id res chain seq x y z
N MET A 1 -6.89 -11.00 7.25
CA MET A 1 -6.38 -10.18 8.36
C MET A 1 -6.70 -10.90 9.65
N GLY A 2 -5.71 -11.58 10.25
CA GLY A 2 -5.88 -12.30 11.52
C GLY A 2 -6.82 -13.51 11.49
N GLY A 3 -7.26 -13.95 10.30
CA GLY A 3 -8.12 -15.12 10.16
C GLY A 3 -7.32 -16.42 10.11
N GLU A 4 -8.03 -17.55 10.19
CA GLU A 4 -7.44 -18.90 10.13
C GLU A 4 -6.54 -19.09 8.90
N LYS A 5 -6.95 -18.56 7.75
CA LYS A 5 -6.16 -18.58 6.50
C LYS A 5 -4.76 -17.92 6.60
N ASP A 6 -4.57 -17.01 7.55
CA ASP A 6 -3.34 -16.24 7.76
C ASP A 6 -2.55 -16.78 8.99
N GLY A 7 -2.91 -17.98 9.48
CA GLY A 7 -2.26 -18.62 10.64
C GLY A 7 -2.51 -17.90 11.96
N GLY A 8 -3.64 -17.19 12.09
CA GLY A 8 -3.98 -16.39 13.27
C GLY A 8 -3.05 -15.19 13.50
N ARG A 9 -2.08 -14.96 12.62
CA ARG A 9 -1.18 -13.81 12.70
C ARG A 9 -1.97 -12.55 12.39
N GLY A 10 -2.11 -11.71 13.41
CA GLY A 10 -2.62 -10.36 13.24
C GLY A 10 -1.80 -9.64 12.17
N SER A 11 -2.49 -9.12 11.17
CA SER A 11 -1.97 -8.01 10.37
C SER A 11 -2.23 -6.72 11.14
N ASN A 12 -1.52 -5.64 10.85
CA ASN A 12 -1.79 -4.34 11.47
C ASN A 12 -3.03 -3.66 10.89
N GLY A 13 -4.02 -4.43 10.40
CA GLY A 13 -5.20 -4.03 9.62
C GLY A 13 -6.13 -2.99 10.26
N GLY A 14 -5.65 -2.27 11.27
CA GLY A 14 -6.10 -0.95 11.68
C GLY A 14 -5.46 0.21 10.90
N VAL A 15 -4.32 0.06 10.20
CA VAL A 15 -3.71 1.14 9.39
C VAL A 15 -2.91 0.59 8.21
N TRP A 16 -2.84 1.37 7.14
CA TRP A 16 -1.78 1.22 6.13
C TRP A 16 -0.42 1.47 6.78
N GLU A 17 0.64 0.88 6.23
CA GLU A 17 2.01 1.01 6.75
C GLU A 17 2.90 1.69 5.73
N TRP A 18 3.56 2.77 6.13
CA TRP A 18 4.60 3.42 5.33
C TRP A 18 5.74 2.47 5.00
N THR A 19 6.22 2.56 3.76
CA THR A 19 7.46 1.93 3.31
C THR A 19 8.46 2.99 2.87
N ALA A 20 9.75 2.64 2.82
CA ALA A 20 10.78 3.48 2.21
C ALA A 20 10.75 3.47 0.67
N THR A 21 9.81 2.73 0.05
CA THR A 21 9.75 2.53 -1.40
C THR A 21 8.97 3.66 -2.08
N VAL A 22 9.59 4.31 -3.05
CA VAL A 22 8.92 5.29 -3.92
C VAL A 22 7.87 4.59 -4.77
N PHE A 23 6.73 5.24 -5.02
CA PHE A 23 5.70 4.70 -5.88
C PHE A 23 6.13 4.83 -7.35
N GLU A 24 6.66 3.74 -7.88
CA GLU A 24 7.04 3.62 -9.29
C GLU A 24 6.46 2.36 -9.95
N GLY A 25 6.50 2.33 -11.28
CA GLY A 25 6.13 1.18 -12.07
C GLY A 25 7.10 0.00 -11.86
N HIS A 26 6.57 -1.22 -11.90
CA HIS A 26 7.40 -2.42 -11.99
C HIS A 26 7.95 -2.58 -13.42
N GLU A 27 8.99 -3.39 -13.58
CA GLU A 27 9.45 -3.78 -14.91
C GLU A 27 8.30 -4.40 -15.71
N GLY A 28 8.11 -3.94 -16.95
CA GLY A 28 6.99 -4.36 -17.80
C GLY A 28 5.63 -3.79 -17.39
N PHE A 29 5.59 -2.73 -16.57
CA PHE A 29 4.33 -2.03 -16.26
C PHE A 29 3.64 -1.56 -17.55
N ASP A 30 2.40 -2.02 -17.73
CA ASP A 30 1.51 -1.60 -18.79
C ASP A 30 0.27 -0.95 -18.14
N ALA A 31 0.03 0.32 -18.48
CA ALA A 31 -1.05 1.08 -17.89
C ALA A 31 -2.41 0.58 -18.39
N THR A 32 -3.45 0.69 -17.56
CA THR A 32 -4.78 0.28 -18.02
C THR A 32 -5.26 1.20 -19.15
N THR A 33 -5.91 0.64 -20.16
CA THR A 33 -6.39 1.42 -21.32
C THR A 33 -7.53 2.38 -20.96
N ILE A 34 -8.33 2.04 -19.96
CA ILE A 34 -9.52 2.81 -19.55
C ILE A 34 -9.22 3.88 -18.51
N PHE A 35 -8.12 3.73 -17.74
CA PHE A 35 -7.67 4.72 -16.77
C PHE A 35 -6.15 4.66 -16.63
N PRO A 36 -5.39 5.17 -17.62
CA PRO A 36 -3.94 5.07 -17.62
C PRO A 36 -3.31 5.83 -16.45
N GLY A 37 -3.84 7.02 -16.15
CA GLY A 37 -3.35 7.91 -15.08
C GLY A 37 -3.62 7.44 -13.65
N TYR A 38 -4.29 6.31 -13.43
CA TYR A 38 -4.56 5.82 -12.07
C TYR A 38 -3.28 5.62 -11.25
N SER A 39 -2.19 5.21 -11.92
CA SER A 39 -0.89 4.98 -11.28
C SER A 39 0.21 5.82 -11.90
N SER A 40 0.27 5.93 -13.23
CA SER A 40 1.40 6.56 -13.92
C SER A 40 1.59 8.03 -13.56
N ASP A 41 0.51 8.75 -13.28
CA ASP A 41 0.55 10.19 -12.97
C ASP A 41 1.23 10.47 -11.62
N PHE A 42 1.38 9.44 -10.78
CA PHE A 42 2.00 9.51 -9.46
C PHE A 42 3.39 8.86 -9.42
N PHE A 43 3.94 8.45 -10.56
CA PHE A 43 5.34 8.02 -10.70
C PHE A 43 6.25 9.25 -10.79
N ASP A 44 6.17 10.10 -9.77
CA ASP A 44 6.71 11.46 -9.76
C ASP A 44 7.81 11.68 -8.72
N THR A 45 8.25 10.61 -8.06
CA THR A 45 9.19 10.61 -6.91
C THR A 45 8.69 11.29 -5.63
N MET A 46 7.46 11.81 -5.63
CA MET A 46 6.86 12.51 -4.49
C MET A 46 5.99 11.58 -3.63
N HIS A 47 5.59 10.42 -4.16
CA HIS A 47 4.73 9.45 -3.50
C HIS A 47 5.52 8.24 -3.01
N GLN A 48 5.19 7.75 -1.82
CA GLN A 48 5.68 6.47 -1.30
C GLN A 48 4.58 5.42 -1.26
N VAL A 49 4.98 4.16 -1.39
CA VAL A 49 4.08 3.01 -1.25
C VAL A 49 3.70 2.83 0.22
N VAL A 50 2.41 2.56 0.46
CA VAL A 50 1.90 2.07 1.74
C VAL A 50 1.22 0.70 1.55
N LEU A 51 1.44 -0.22 2.48
CA LEU A 51 1.00 -1.61 2.39
C LEU A 51 0.10 -2.02 3.56
N GLY A 52 -0.61 -3.14 3.41
CA GLY A 52 -1.30 -3.81 4.52
C GLY A 52 -2.75 -3.41 4.75
N ALA A 53 -3.28 -2.36 4.12
CA ALA A 53 -4.66 -1.88 4.29
C ALA A 53 -5.04 -1.39 5.70
N SER A 54 -6.03 -0.50 5.77
CA SER A 54 -6.60 -0.01 7.04
C SER A 54 -7.97 -0.63 7.35
N TYR A 55 -8.50 -0.39 8.55
CA TYR A 55 -9.85 -0.84 8.94
C TYR A 55 -10.96 -0.25 8.03
N ALA A 56 -10.67 0.89 7.39
CA ALA A 56 -11.60 1.55 6.46
C ALA A 56 -11.53 0.98 5.03
N THR A 57 -10.58 0.07 4.75
CA THR A 57 -10.39 -0.51 3.42
C THR A 57 -11.34 -1.68 3.22
N ILE A 58 -12.05 -1.72 2.09
CA ILE A 58 -12.99 -2.80 1.79
C ILE A 58 -12.32 -4.19 1.80
N PRO A 59 -12.97 -5.25 2.34
CA PRO A 59 -12.34 -6.56 2.52
C PRO A 59 -11.75 -7.18 1.25
N ARG A 60 -12.39 -6.94 0.08
CA ARG A 60 -11.92 -7.44 -1.21
C ARG A 60 -10.54 -6.87 -1.62
N LEU A 61 -10.26 -5.63 -1.25
CA LEU A 61 -8.95 -5.02 -1.47
C LEU A 61 -7.98 -5.37 -0.35
N ALA A 62 -8.43 -5.29 0.91
CA ALA A 62 -7.61 -5.59 2.08
C ALA A 62 -7.08 -7.05 2.09
N GLY A 63 -7.80 -7.97 1.45
CA GLY A 63 -7.35 -9.36 1.29
C GLY A 63 -6.24 -9.59 0.26
N ARG A 64 -5.91 -8.58 -0.58
CA ARG A 64 -4.90 -8.70 -1.63
C ARG A 64 -3.53 -8.27 -1.12
N ARG A 65 -2.57 -9.19 -1.12
CA ARG A 65 -1.17 -8.92 -0.73
C ARG A 65 -0.43 -7.99 -1.70
N THR A 66 -0.94 -7.83 -2.92
CA THR A 66 -0.29 -7.06 -4.00
C THR A 66 -0.86 -5.66 -4.18
N VAL A 67 -1.88 -5.26 -3.40
CA VAL A 67 -2.41 -3.90 -3.49
C VAL A 67 -1.37 -2.94 -2.93
N ARG A 68 -1.00 -1.96 -3.74
CA ARG A 68 -0.15 -0.83 -3.38
C ARG A 68 -1.04 0.40 -3.31
N ASN A 69 -1.15 1.01 -2.13
CA ASN A 69 -1.69 2.35 -1.99
C ASN A 69 -0.50 3.32 -1.92
N PHE A 70 -0.73 4.61 -2.14
CA PHE A 70 0.35 5.59 -2.27
C PHE A 70 -0.09 6.98 -1.83
N TYR A 71 0.81 7.68 -1.13
CA TYR A 71 0.57 9.04 -0.65
C TYR A 71 1.89 9.81 -0.61
N GLN A 72 1.82 11.14 -0.64
CA GLN A 72 2.97 11.99 -0.36
C GLN A 72 3.36 11.86 1.12
N HIS A 73 4.67 11.86 1.41
CA HIS A 73 5.23 11.62 2.75
C HIS A 73 4.58 12.43 3.88
N ASN A 74 4.18 13.67 3.58
CA ASN A 74 3.64 14.61 4.58
C ASN A 74 2.11 14.72 4.55
N TYR A 75 1.40 13.82 3.86
CA TYR A 75 -0.06 13.86 3.78
C TYR A 75 -0.68 13.23 5.05
N PRO A 76 -1.35 14.00 5.94
CA PRO A 76 -1.66 13.55 7.31
C PRO A 76 -3.06 12.92 7.46
N TYR A 77 -3.89 12.96 6.41
CA TYR A 77 -5.28 12.52 6.46
C TYR A 77 -5.55 11.02 6.25
N PRO A 78 -4.67 10.20 5.63
CA PRO A 78 -4.97 8.79 5.43
C PRO A 78 -4.68 8.00 6.71
N TRP A 79 -5.37 6.88 6.89
CA TRP A 79 -5.15 5.94 8.00
C TRP A 79 -3.83 5.17 7.82
N VAL A 80 -2.70 5.85 7.96
CA VAL A 80 -1.35 5.32 7.73
C VAL A 80 -0.50 5.50 8.98
N GLY A 81 0.10 4.40 9.45
CA GLY A 81 1.14 4.39 10.47
C GLY A 81 2.46 3.87 9.88
N ALA A 82 3.33 3.32 10.72
CA ALA A 82 4.59 2.73 10.27
C ALA A 82 4.87 1.40 10.99
N ARG A 83 5.63 0.54 10.32
CA ARG A 83 6.25 -0.65 10.92
C ARG A 83 7.76 -0.51 10.76
N VAL A 84 8.51 -0.68 11.85
CA VAL A 84 9.97 -0.59 11.84
C VAL A 84 10.57 -1.92 11.38
N ALA A 85 11.59 -1.82 10.53
CA ALA A 85 12.45 -2.93 10.10
C ALA A 85 13.91 -2.58 10.43
N PHE A 86 14.74 -3.59 10.69
CA PHE A 86 16.14 -3.45 11.05
C PHE A 86 16.99 -4.35 10.15
N ASP A 87 18.20 -3.89 9.83
CA ASP A 87 19.22 -4.74 9.19
C ASP A 87 19.71 -5.80 10.19
N VAL A 88 20.16 -6.96 9.67
CA VAL A 88 20.65 -8.11 10.45
C VAL A 88 22.15 -8.25 10.29
#